data_AF-A0A810PX32-F1
#
_entry.id   AF-A0A810PX32-F1
#
_cell.length_a   1.000
_cell.length_b   1.000
_cell.length_c   1.000
_cell.angle_alpha   90.00
_cell.angle_beta   90.00
_cell.angle_gamma   90.00
#
_symmetry.space_group_name_H-M   'P 1'
#
loop_
_entity.id
_entity.type
_entity.pdbx_description
1 polymer ?
#
loop_
_entity_poly.entity_id
_entity_poly.type
_entity_poly.pdbx_seq_one_letter_code
_entity_poly.pdbx_strand_id
1 'polypeptide(L)' 'MLSKKLAAVDRTRCVACGVCENTCPLGAAKVRRGCYAAVEAERCVGCGKCAKLCPVGCIEVKVRADA' A
#
# COMPACT_ATOMS: atom_id res chain seq x y z
N MET A 1 15.29 1.70 -11.38
CA MET A 1 15.64 2.17 -10.02
C MET A 1 14.43 1.97 -9.12
N LEU A 2 14.48 0.99 -8.23
CA LEU A 2 13.43 0.72 -7.24
C LEU A 2 13.62 1.70 -6.07
N SER A 3 12.58 2.44 -5.68
CA SER A 3 12.65 3.45 -4.61
C SER A 3 13.02 2.82 -3.27
N LYS A 4 13.78 3.51 -2.40
CA LYS A 4 14.20 2.99 -1.08
C LYS A 4 13.05 2.73 -0.09
N LYS A 5 11.81 3.06 -0.44
CA LYS A 5 10.62 3.00 0.44
C LYS A 5 9.48 2.21 -0.21
N LEU A 6 8.64 1.58 0.61
CA LEU A 6 7.50 0.75 0.21
C LEU A 6 6.36 0.93 1.22
N ALA A 7 5.12 0.99 0.72
CA ALA A 7 3.94 0.91 1.58
C ALA A 7 3.67 -0.55 1.97
N ALA A 8 3.48 -0.81 3.26
CA ALA A 8 3.11 -2.09 3.84
C ALA A 8 1.71 -1.98 4.45
N VAL A 9 0.87 -2.98 4.20
CA VAL A 9 -0.51 -3.04 4.71
C VAL A 9 -0.58 -4.10 5.80
N ASP A 10 -1.13 -3.75 6.95
CA ASP A 10 -1.53 -4.72 7.96
C ASP A 10 -2.82 -5.43 7.51
N ARG A 11 -2.67 -6.70 7.12
CA ARG A 11 -3.76 -7.52 6.60
C ARG A 11 -4.81 -7.88 7.65
N THR A 12 -4.45 -7.84 8.94
CA THR A 12 -5.38 -8.18 10.03
C THR A 12 -6.36 -7.05 10.31
N ARG A 13 -5.92 -5.80 10.07
CA ARG A 13 -6.72 -4.59 10.25
C ARG A 13 -7.38 -4.11 8.96
N CYS A 14 -6.89 -4.54 7.81
CA CYS A 14 -7.43 -4.11 6.53
C CYS A 14 -8.85 -4.63 6.33
N VAL A 15 -9.79 -3.73 6.04
CA VAL A 15 -11.21 -4.05 5.75
C VAL A 15 -11.53 -4.06 4.25
N ALA A 16 -10.51 -4.11 3.39
CA ALA A 16 -10.66 -4.13 1.93
C ALA A 16 -11.52 -2.99 1.32
N CYS A 17 -11.55 -1.81 1.94
CA CYS A 17 -12.37 -0.66 1.48
C CYS A 17 -12.04 -0.11 0.07
N GLY A 18 -10.92 -0.49 -0.55
CA GLY A 18 -10.55 -0.06 -1.90
C GLY A 18 -9.97 1.35 -2.03
N VAL A 19 -9.97 2.18 -0.98
CA VAL A 19 -9.46 3.57 -1.04
C VAL A 19 -8.00 3.63 -1.51
N CYS A 20 -7.15 2.72 -1.01
CA CYS A 20 -5.74 2.66 -1.39
C CYS A 20 -5.53 2.30 -2.87
N GLU A 21 -6.43 1.48 -3.45
CA GLU A 21 -6.38 1.06 -4.84
C GLU A 21 -6.76 2.22 -5.76
N ASN A 22 -7.86 2.91 -5.46
CA ASN A 22 -8.33 4.05 -6.24
C ASN A 22 -7.41 5.27 -6.16
N THR A 23 -6.68 5.45 -5.05
CA THR A 23 -5.78 6.62 -4.89
C THR A 23 -4.38 6.39 -5.46
N CYS A 24 -3.97 5.15 -5.72
CA CYS A 24 -2.61 4.87 -6.13
C CYS A 24 -2.44 5.17 -7.63
N PRO A 25 -1.71 6.25 -8.03
CA PRO A 25 -1.57 6.61 -9.44
C PRO A 25 -0.76 5.60 -10.25
N LEU A 26 0.04 4.76 -9.57
CA LEU A 26 0.85 3.71 -10.19
C LEU A 26 0.18 2.34 -10.17
N GLY A 27 -1.05 2.25 -9.62
CA GLY A 27 -1.75 0.99 -9.44
C GLY A 27 -0.99 -0.03 -8.59
N ALA A 28 -0.14 0.44 -7.66
CA ALA A 28 0.70 -0.41 -6.84
C ALA A 28 -0.08 -1.06 -5.68
N ALA A 29 -1.07 -0.37 -5.11
CA ALA A 29 -1.94 -0.95 -4.10
C ALA A 29 -3.17 -1.56 -4.77
N LYS A 30 -3.51 -2.81 -4.43
CA LYS A 30 -4.70 -3.50 -4.97
C LYS A 30 -5.38 -4.34 -3.90
N VAL A 31 -6.71 -4.36 -3.90
CA VAL A 31 -7.48 -5.26 -3.07
C VAL A 31 -7.41 -6.68 -3.65
N ARG A 32 -7.12 -7.66 -2.80
CA ARG A 32 -7.04 -9.07 -3.16
C ARG A 32 -8.28 -9.79 -2.62
N ARG A 33 -9.08 -10.32 -3.55
CA ARG A 33 -10.28 -11.13 -3.27
C ARG A 33 -11.30 -10.47 -2.33
N GLY A 34 -11.29 -9.14 -2.23
CA GLY A 34 -12.14 -8.41 -1.28
C GLY A 34 -11.77 -8.63 0.20
N CYS A 35 -10.62 -9.24 0.51
CA CYS A 35 -10.22 -9.57 1.88
C CYS A 35 -9.24 -8.55 2.47
N TYR A 36 -8.23 -8.14 1.70
CA TYR A 36 -7.21 -7.19 2.16
C TYR A 36 -6.55 -6.48 0.97
N ALA A 37 -5.93 -5.33 1.22
CA ALA A 37 -5.09 -4.66 0.25
C ALA A 37 -3.65 -5.18 0.32
N ALA A 38 -3.03 -5.35 -0.84
CA ALA A 38 -1.62 -5.69 -0.99
C ALA A 38 -0.92 -4.65 -1.87
N VAL A 39 0.36 -4.41 -1.61
CA VAL A 39 1.17 -3.46 -2.37
C VAL A 39 2.18 -4.22 -3.22
N GLU A 40 2.18 -3.96 -4.52
CA GLU A 40 3.13 -4.46 -5.50
C GLU A 40 4.44 -3.65 -5.37
N ALA A 41 5.49 -4.31 -4.86
CA ALA A 41 6.76 -3.65 -4.52
C ALA A 41 7.49 -3.05 -5.74
N GLU A 42 7.31 -3.65 -6.91
CA GLU A 42 7.90 -3.20 -8.18
C GLU A 42 7.35 -1.85 -8.65
N ARG A 43 6.08 -1.58 -8.36
CA ARG A 43 5.37 -0.36 -8.80
C ARG A 43 5.30 0.70 -7.73
N CYS A 44 5.36 0.31 -6.46
CA CYS A 44 5.30 1.27 -5.37
C CYS A 44 6.55 2.18 -5.41
N VAL A 45 6.39 3.45 -5.10
CA VAL A 45 7.52 4.40 -4.93
C VAL A 45 7.62 4.92 -3.49
N GLY A 46 6.78 4.40 -2.59
CA GLY A 46 6.75 4.83 -1.19
C GLY A 46 6.26 6.26 -0.98
N CYS A 47 5.36 6.78 -1.84
CA CYS A 47 4.86 8.15 -1.75
C CYS A 47 3.92 8.43 -0.55
N GLY A 48 3.39 7.38 0.09
CA GLY A 48 2.57 7.51 1.31
C GLY A 48 1.14 8.00 1.12
N LYS A 49 0.67 8.27 -0.11
CA LYS A 49 -0.72 8.69 -0.37
C LYS A 49 -1.75 7.69 0.18
N CYS A 50 -1.54 6.40 -0.05
CA CYS A 50 -2.41 5.33 0.46
C CYS A 50 -2.43 5.26 2.00
N ALA A 51 -1.28 5.52 2.65
CA ALA A 51 -1.20 5.56 4.11
C ALA A 51 -2.02 6.71 4.70
N LYS A 52 -1.90 7.91 4.11
CA LYS A 52 -2.62 9.10 4.57
C LYS A 52 -4.13 8.99 4.41
N LEU A 53 -4.61 8.31 3.36
CA LEU A 53 -6.03 8.20 3.05
C LEU A 53 -6.69 6.92 3.59
N CYS A 54 -5.93 6.01 4.21
CA CYS A 54 -6.51 4.80 4.76
C CYS A 54 -7.42 5.15 5.95
N PRO A 55 -8.74 4.91 5.88
CA PRO A 55 -9.64 5.26 6.98
C PRO A 55 -9.38 4.43 8.24
N VAL A 56 -8.82 3.23 8.08
CA VAL A 56 -8.45 2.34 9.20
C VAL A 56 -7.06 2.67 9.77
N GLY A 57 -6.23 3.42 9.03
CA GLY A 57 -4.84 3.68 9.41
C GLY A 57 -3.99 2.41 9.48
N CYS A 58 -4.24 1.43 8.60
CA CYS A 58 -3.55 0.13 8.59
C CYS A 58 -2.37 0.05 7.59
N ILE A 59 -1.92 1.18 7.05
CA ILE A 59 -0.89 1.24 6.01
C ILE A 59 0.27 2.11 6.48
N GLU A 60 1.49 1.57 6.44
CA GLU A 60 2.72 2.25 6.85
C GLU A 60 3.72 2.30 5.70
N VAL A 61 4.52 3.37 5.62
CA VAL A 61 5.63 3.43 4.64
C VAL A 61 6.92 3.04 5.34
N LYS A 62 7.52 1.93 4.90
CA LYS A 62 8.77 1.38 5.46
C LYS A 62 9.90 1.47 4.44
N VAL A 63 11.13 1.38 4.93
CA VAL A 63 12.32 1.24 4.07
C VAL A 63 12.32 -0.18 3.50
N ARG A 64 12.69 -0.33 2.22
CA ARG A 64 12.86 -1.66 1.62
C ARG A 64 14.07 -2.35 2.25
N ALA A 65 13.92 -3.61 2.63
CA ALA A 65 15.03 -4.40 3.14
C ALA A 65 16.05 -4.76 2.05
N ASP A 66 15.67 -4.64 0.77
CA ASP A 66 16.48 -5.00 -0.40
C ASP A 66 17.37 -3.84 -0.90
N ALA A 67 17.75 -2.92 -0.01
CA ALA A 67 18.55 -1.72 -0.31
C ALA A 67 20.02 -1.89 0.10
#